data_AF-W4UVQ6-F1
#
_entry.id   AF-W4UVQ6-F1
#
_cell.length_a   1.000
_cell.length_b   1.000
_cell.length_c   1.000
_cell.angle_alpha   90.00
_cell.angle_beta   90.00
_cell.angle_gamma   90.00
#
_symmetry.space_group_name_H-M   'P 1'
#
loop_
_entity.id
_entity.type
_entity.pdbx_description
1 polymer ?
#
loop_
_entity_poly.entity_id
_entity_poly.type
_entity_poly.pdbx_seq_one_letter_code
_entity_poly.pdbx_strand_id
1 'polypeptide(L)'
;MLADEAYKIKGVLLKSQRKNPKDNVPSKAPITWLVSGRLTKELGTIGGLSFYANNLFFYEPYLKSSTSNTLMQRNTGSFSFGVELFFNL
;
A
#
# COMPACT_ATOMS: atom_id res chain seq x y z
N MET A 1 -16.57 -15.56 30.68
CA MET A 1 -16.07 -15.93 29.34
C MET A 1 -15.58 -14.71 28.55
N LEU A 2 -16.42 -13.72 28.22
CA LEU A 2 -16.00 -12.53 27.46
C LEU A 2 -15.24 -11.45 28.26
N ALA A 3 -15.26 -11.53 29.59
CA ALA A 3 -14.55 -10.62 30.50
C ALA A 3 -13.12 -11.08 30.83
N ASP A 4 -12.74 -12.31 30.44
CA ASP A 4 -11.40 -12.85 30.66
C ASP A 4 -10.48 -12.41 29.50
N GLU A 5 -9.49 -11.58 29.81
CA GLU A 5 -8.56 -11.03 28.82
C GLU A 5 -7.64 -12.11 28.19
N ALA A 6 -7.41 -13.22 28.90
CA ALA A 6 -6.59 -14.34 28.43
C ALA A 6 -7.38 -15.33 27.57
N TYR A 7 -8.72 -15.21 27.54
CA TYR A 7 -9.56 -16.10 26.77
C TYR A 7 -9.33 -15.92 25.27
N LYS A 8 -9.25 -17.06 24.56
CA LYS A 8 -8.95 -17.10 23.13
C LYS A 8 -10.21 -17.42 22.34
N ILE A 9 -10.53 -16.59 21.36
CA ILE A 9 -11.57 -16.89 20.36
C ILE A 9 -10.87 -17.28 19.07
N LYS A 10 -11.11 -18.51 18.58
CA LYS A 10 -10.51 -19.04 17.34
C LYS A 10 -8.98 -18.92 17.31
N GLY A 11 -8.33 -19.18 18.45
CA GLY A 11 -6.87 -19.11 18.58
C GLY A 11 -6.28 -17.71 18.79
N VAL A 12 -7.09 -16.65 18.74
CA VAL A 12 -6.67 -15.27 18.94
C VAL A 12 -7.08 -14.78 20.33
N LEU A 13 -6.15 -14.15 21.06
CA LEU A 13 -6.40 -13.59 22.39
C LEU A 13 -7.43 -12.45 22.33
N LEU A 14 -8.44 -12.47 23.20
CA LEU A 14 -9.45 -11.41 23.31
C LEU A 14 -8.82 -10.03 23.54
N LYS A 15 -7.80 -9.94 24.40
CA LYS A 15 -7.04 -8.70 24.63
C LYS A 15 -6.44 -8.10 23.35
N SER A 16 -5.98 -8.93 22.42
CA SER A 16 -5.39 -8.45 21.16
C SER A 16 -6.43 -7.84 20.22
N GLN A 17 -7.70 -8.24 20.34
CA GLN A 17 -8.81 -7.74 19.54
C GLN A 17 -9.46 -6.49 20.16
N ARG A 18 -9.28 -6.27 21.46
CA ARG A 18 -9.87 -5.16 22.22
C ARG A 18 -9.06 -3.86 22.02
N LYS A 19 -9.03 -3.33 20.81
CA LYS A 19 -8.58 -1.94 20.55
C LYS A 19 -9.80 -1.02 20.66
N ASN A 20 -9.74 -0.05 21.57
CA ASN A 20 -10.88 0.77 21.96
C ASN A 20 -11.24 1.74 20.81
N PRO A 21 -12.44 1.69 20.23
CA PRO A 21 -12.79 2.50 19.04
C PRO A 21 -13.04 3.98 19.35
N LYS A 22 -13.04 4.38 20.62
CA LYS A 22 -13.31 5.77 21.07
C LYS A 22 -12.06 6.65 21.16
N ASP A 23 -10.89 6.07 20.93
CA ASP A 23 -9.63 6.72 21.19
C ASP A 23 -9.11 7.27 19.85
N ASN A 24 -9.13 8.61 19.70
CA ASN A 24 -8.66 9.30 18.49
C ASN A 24 -7.11 9.31 18.43
N VAL A 25 -6.50 8.16 18.75
CA VAL A 25 -5.06 7.99 18.84
C VAL A 25 -4.50 8.00 17.41
N PRO A 26 -3.40 8.72 17.16
CA PRO A 26 -2.75 8.70 15.86
C PRO A 26 -2.48 7.27 15.38
N SER A 27 -3.08 6.90 14.24
CA SER A 27 -2.87 5.59 13.63
C SER A 27 -1.59 5.60 12.80
N LYS A 28 -0.74 4.59 12.99
CA LYS A 28 0.47 4.35 12.19
C LYS A 28 0.22 3.17 11.26
N ALA A 29 0.58 3.34 9.99
CA ALA A 29 0.58 2.28 9.00
C ALA A 29 1.98 1.67 8.86
N PRO A 30 2.11 0.38 8.53
CA PRO A 30 3.40 -0.23 8.19
C PRO A 30 3.99 0.40 6.92
N ILE A 31 5.31 0.31 6.79
CA ILE A 31 6.04 0.77 5.60
C ILE A 31 5.64 -0.10 4.41
N THR A 32 5.36 0.53 3.28
CA THR A 32 5.07 -0.12 1.99
C THR A 32 6.09 0.29 0.95
N TRP A 33 6.61 -0.66 0.20
CA TRP A 33 7.50 -0.42 -0.93
C TRP A 33 6.70 -0.43 -2.23
N LEU A 34 6.96 0.53 -3.11
CA LEU A 34 6.39 0.59 -4.45
C LEU A 34 7.54 0.82 -5.43
N VAL A 35 7.66 -0.08 -6.40
CA VAL A 35 8.71 -0.03 -7.40
C VAL A 35 8.09 0.37 -8.73
N SER A 36 8.61 1.43 -9.32
CA SER A 36 8.22 1.93 -10.64
C SER A 36 9.43 1.97 -11.55
N GLY A 37 9.23 1.68 -12.84
CA GLY A 37 10.26 1.72 -13.86
C GLY A 37 9.85 2.68 -14.97
N ARG A 38 10.84 3.42 -15.47
CA ARG A 38 10.67 4.29 -16.65
C ARG A 38 11.88 4.15 -17.56
N LEU A 39 11.62 3.86 -18.83
CA LEU A 39 12.62 3.78 -19.88
C LEU A 39 12.37 4.88 -20.89
N THR A 40 13.28 5.84 -20.97
CA THR A 40 13.19 6.97 -21.90
C THR A 40 14.25 6.84 -22.98
N LYS A 41 13.83 7.02 -24.23
CA LYS A 41 14.72 7.16 -25.38
C LYS A 41 14.52 8.54 -26.01
N GLU A 42 15.59 9.30 -26.02
CA GLU A 42 15.64 10.57 -26.74
C GLU A 42 15.81 10.32 -28.24
N LEU A 43 15.03 11.03 -29.05
CA LEU A 43 15.02 10.98 -30.51
C LEU A 43 15.59 12.29 -31.05
N GLY A 44 16.92 12.42 -30.93
CA GLY A 44 17.64 13.64 -31.31
C GLY A 44 17.36 14.79 -30.35
N THR A 45 17.39 16.02 -30.85
CA THR A 45 17.18 17.24 -30.06
C THR A 45 15.73 17.69 -29.95
N ILE A 46 14.82 17.07 -30.72
CA ILE A 46 13.44 17.56 -30.93
C ILE A 46 12.45 16.94 -29.92
N GLY A 47 12.77 15.78 -29.35
CA GLY A 47 11.87 15.09 -28.43
C GLY A 47 12.29 13.66 -28.14
N GLY A 48 11.40 12.88 -27.54
CA GLY A 48 11.65 11.49 -27.22
C GLY A 48 10.40 10.69 -26.85
N LEU A 49 10.62 9.40 -26.63
CA LEU A 49 9.62 8.42 -26.26
C LEU A 49 9.95 7.87 -24.88
N SER A 50 8.95 7.71 -24.03
CA SER A 50 9.12 7.13 -22.70
C SER A 50 8.08 6.05 -22.43
N PHE A 51 8.53 4.92 -21.93
CA PHE A 51 7.68 3.83 -21.43
C PHE A 51 7.76 3.84 -19.92
N TYR A 52 6.60 3.81 -19.25
CA TYR A 52 6.56 3.73 -17.79
C TYR A 52 5.68 2.57 -17.33
N ALA A 53 6.03 2.03 -16.18
CA ALA A 53 5.20 1.11 -15.42
C ALA A 53 5.35 1.40 -13.92
N ASN A 54 4.23 1.61 -13.26
CA ASN A 54 4.12 1.83 -11.83
C ASN A 54 3.67 0.55 -11.13
N ASN A 55 4.14 0.36 -9.90
CA ASN A 55 3.91 -0.86 -9.13
C ASN A 55 4.26 -2.12 -9.95
N LEU A 56 5.50 -2.19 -10.44
CA LEU A 56 6.01 -3.21 -11.34
C LEU A 56 5.75 -4.66 -10.88
N PHE A 57 5.66 -4.88 -9.57
CA PHE A 57 5.46 -6.20 -8.98
C PHE A 57 4.01 -6.50 -8.58
N PHE A 58 3.06 -5.61 -8.92
CA PHE A 58 1.66 -5.72 -8.51
C PHE A 58 1.52 -5.95 -6.99
N TYR A 59 2.30 -5.21 -6.20
CA TYR A 59 2.40 -5.41 -4.76
C TYR A 59 1.26 -4.70 -4.03
N GLU A 60 0.20 -5.44 -3.71
CA GLU A 60 -1.01 -4.96 -3.02
C GLU A 60 -1.24 -5.69 -1.69
N PRO A 61 -0.46 -5.39 -0.64
CA PRO A 61 -0.53 -6.15 0.61
C PRO A 61 -1.75 -5.77 1.45
N TYR A 62 -2.23 -6.75 2.23
CA TYR A 62 -3.20 -6.53 3.29
C TYR A 62 -2.47 -6.25 4.60
N LEU A 63 -2.63 -5.03 5.13
CA LEU A 63 -1.91 -4.58 6.32
C LEU A 63 -2.87 -4.10 7.40
N LYS A 64 -2.49 -4.32 8.66
CA LYS A 64 -3.20 -3.82 9.85
C LYS A 64 -2.63 -2.46 10.26
N SER A 65 -3.40 -1.66 10.99
CA SER A 65 -2.91 -0.40 11.57
C SER A 65 -2.57 -0.55 13.06
N SER A 66 -1.90 0.45 13.63
CA SER A 66 -1.65 0.49 15.07
C SER A 66 -2.93 0.52 15.92
N THR A 67 -4.07 0.92 15.36
CA THR A 67 -5.35 1.10 16.08
C THR A 67 -6.44 0.10 15.68
N SER A 68 -6.30 -0.61 14.56
CA SER A 68 -7.26 -1.60 14.09
C SER A 68 -6.61 -2.91 13.65
N ASN A 69 -7.25 -4.03 13.96
CA ASN A 69 -6.84 -5.35 13.48
C ASN A 69 -7.49 -5.74 12.15
N THR A 70 -8.44 -4.94 11.67
CA THR A 70 -9.05 -5.13 10.36
C THR A 70 -7.99 -4.94 9.29
N LEU A 71 -7.81 -5.96 8.45
CA LEU A 71 -6.90 -5.90 7.32
C LEU A 71 -7.47 -4.93 6.28
N MET A 72 -6.66 -3.98 5.85
CA MET A 72 -6.98 -3.08 4.74
C MET A 72 -5.99 -3.34 3.62
N GLN A 73 -6.51 -3.41 2.40
CA GLN A 73 -5.68 -3.53 1.21
C GLN A 73 -4.96 -2.20 0.97
N ARG A 74 -3.68 -2.27 0.62
CA ARG A 74 -2.83 -1.13 0.30
C ARG A 74 -2.38 -1.24 -1.15
N ASN A 75 -2.08 -0.10 -1.76
CA ASN A 75 -1.65 0.02 -3.15
C ASN A 75 -2.68 -0.50 -4.18
N THR A 76 -3.94 -0.70 -3.79
CA THR A 76 -5.02 -1.13 -4.71
C THR A 76 -5.14 -0.17 -5.88
N GLY A 77 -5.07 -0.70 -7.10
CA GLY A 77 -5.21 0.10 -8.33
C GLY A 77 -4.03 1.03 -8.61
N SER A 78 -2.89 0.82 -7.95
CA SER A 78 -1.67 1.60 -8.20
C SER A 78 -0.87 1.10 -9.43
N PHE A 79 -1.17 -0.11 -9.91
CA PHE A 79 -0.59 -0.62 -11.14
C PHE A 79 -1.08 0.19 -12.34
N SER A 80 -0.14 0.78 -13.06
CA SER A 80 -0.41 1.52 -14.29
C SER A 80 0.81 1.44 -15.20
N PHE A 81 0.58 1.45 -16.50
CA PHE A 81 1.65 1.49 -17.50
C PHE A 81 1.20 2.34 -18.68
N GLY A 82 2.17 2.89 -19.40
CA GLY A 82 1.86 3.73 -20.54
C GLY A 82 3.08 4.14 -21.33
N VAL A 83 2.80 4.86 -22.41
CA VAL A 83 3.77 5.40 -23.33
C VAL A 83 3.54 6.89 -23.45
N GLU A 84 4.61 7.68 -23.40
CA GLU A 84 4.57 9.13 -23.50
C GLU A 84 5.50 9.57 -24.62
N LEU A 85 4.99 10.48 -25.46
CA LEU A 85 5.78 11.24 -26.42
C LEU A 85 5.99 12.63 -25.83
N PHE A 86 7.24 13.10 -25.80
CA PHE A 86 7.57 14.45 -25.36
C PHE A 86 8.38 15.17 -26.44
N PHE A 87 8.22 16.48 -26.50
CA PHE A 87 8.93 17.35 -27.43
C PHE A 87 9.73 18.37 -26.63
N ASN A 88 11.01 18.52 -26.96
CA ASN A 88 11.87 19.56 -26.43
C ASN A 88 11.71 20.77 -27.37
N LEU A 89 10.81 21.69 -27.00
CA LEU A 89 10.58 22.96 -27.70
C LEU A 89 11.63 24.01 -27.30
#